data_AF-A0A7R9YQQ0-F1
#
_entry.id   AF-A0A7R9YQQ0-F1
#
_cell.length_a   1.000
_cell.length_b   1.000
_cell.length_c   1.000
_cell.angle_alpha   90.00
_cell.angle_beta   90.00
_cell.angle_gamma   90.00
#
_symmetry.space_group_name_H-M   'P 1'
#
loop_
_entity.id
_entity.type
_entity.pdbx_description
1 polymer ?
#
loop_
_entity_poly.entity_id
_entity_poly.type
_entity_poly.pdbx_seq_one_letter_code
_entity_poly.pdbx_strand_id
1 'polypeptide(L)'
;GELEAFGVCALEARSLTPPLRGVLAETAVTGVVRYKWSLLRPLVEFAMEQVLRSYCTQADDDVGPPRGAVYGESTTQTVERFKELLAHFTHSPWTLQRLCELLLEPRKQYGQLHKV
;
A
#
# COMPACT_ATOMS: atom_id res chain seq x y z
N GLY A 1 -13.15 -14.00 -10.16
CA GLY A 1 -13.43 -13.03 -9.09
C GLY A 1 -12.72 -11.72 -9.37
N GLU A 2 -13.20 -10.61 -8.81
CA GLU A 2 -12.64 -9.27 -9.10
C GLU A 2 -11.14 -9.16 -8.78
N LEU A 3 -10.68 -9.81 -7.71
CA LEU A 3 -9.25 -9.90 -7.36
C LEU A 3 -8.41 -10.61 -8.43
N GLU A 4 -8.95 -11.65 -9.07
CA GLU A 4 -8.26 -12.37 -10.16
C GLU A 4 -8.21 -11.51 -11.42
N ALA A 5 -9.31 -10.80 -11.72
CA ALA A 5 -9.37 -9.86 -12.84
C ALA A 5 -8.38 -8.70 -12.65
N PHE A 6 -8.21 -8.22 -11.41
CA PHE A 6 -7.25 -7.17 -11.07
C PHE A 6 -5.79 -7.55 -11.40
N GLY A 7 -5.42 -8.82 -11.19
CA GLY A 7 -4.07 -9.31 -11.48
C GLY A 7 -3.73 -9.33 -12.97
N VAL A 8 -4.74 -9.47 -13.83
CA VAL A 8 -4.56 -9.60 -15.29
C VAL A 8 -4.92 -8.34 -16.08
N CYS A 9 -5.64 -7.38 -15.47
CA CYS A 9 -5.97 -6.13 -16.15
C CYS A 9 -4.76 -5.20 -16.28
N ALA A 10 -4.81 -4.34 -17.30
CA ALA A 10 -3.79 -3.35 -17.58
C ALA A 10 -3.64 -2.36 -16.42
N LEU A 11 -2.44 -1.82 -16.21
CA LEU A 11 -2.12 -0.97 -15.06
C LEU A 11 -3.01 0.28 -15.02
N GLU A 12 -3.28 0.87 -16.18
CA GLU A 12 -4.15 2.04 -16.35
C GLU A 12 -5.63 1.78 -16.03
N ALA A 13 -6.07 0.52 -16.08
CA ALA A 13 -7.43 0.11 -15.76
C ALA A 13 -7.60 -0.29 -14.28
N ARG A 14 -6.50 -0.36 -13.51
CA ARG A 14 -6.54 -0.74 -12.10
C ARG A 14 -7.14 0.39 -11.26
N SER A 15 -8.08 0.00 -10.42
CA SER A 15 -8.66 0.87 -9.40
C SER A 15 -8.92 0.08 -8.12
N LEU A 16 -8.85 0.76 -6.98
CA LEU A 16 -9.15 0.15 -5.68
C LEU A 16 -10.65 0.25 -5.41
N THR A 17 -11.41 -0.62 -6.05
CA THR A 17 -12.87 -0.71 -5.90
C THR A 17 -13.28 -1.12 -4.47
N PRO A 18 -14.54 -0.90 -4.05
CA PRO A 18 -14.99 -1.31 -2.72
C PRO A 18 -14.77 -2.80 -2.40
N PRO A 19 -15.01 -3.76 -3.32
CA PRO A 19 -14.72 -5.17 -3.05
C PRO A 19 -13.23 -5.46 -2.87
N LEU A 20 -12.36 -4.86 -3.70
CA LEU A 20 -10.91 -5.01 -3.56
C LEU A 20 -10.39 -4.37 -2.28
N ARG A 21 -10.94 -3.22 -1.89
CA ARG A 21 -10.68 -2.61 -0.58
C ARG A 21 -11.14 -3.52 0.56
N GLY A 22 -12.25 -4.23 0.38
CA GLY A 22 -12.76 -5.24 1.30
C GLY A 22 -11.78 -6.38 1.56
N VAL A 23 -11.09 -6.86 0.53
CA VAL A 23 -10.03 -7.88 0.66
C VAL A 23 -8.91 -7.42 1.59
N LEU A 24 -8.44 -6.19 1.41
CA LEU A 24 -7.43 -5.60 2.29
C LEU A 24 -7.97 -5.40 3.72
N ALA A 25 -9.21 -4.93 3.85
CA ALA A 25 -9.83 -4.64 5.14
C ALA A 25 -10.04 -5.89 5.98
N GLU A 26 -10.47 -6.98 5.34
CA GLU A 26 -10.59 -8.28 5.98
C GLU A 26 -9.24 -8.78 6.49
N THR A 27 -8.19 -8.66 5.68
CA THR A 27 -6.82 -9.05 6.08
C THR A 27 -6.33 -8.19 7.24
N ALA A 28 -6.60 -6.87 7.21
CA ALA A 28 -6.24 -5.94 8.27
C ALA A 28 -6.96 -6.25 9.60
N VAL A 29 -8.25 -6.59 9.57
CA VAL A 29 -9.06 -6.81 10.77
C VAL A 29 -8.83 -8.20 11.38
N THR A 30 -8.68 -9.22 10.53
CA THR A 30 -8.67 -10.61 10.99
C THR A 30 -7.27 -11.22 11.09
N GLY A 31 -6.29 -10.64 10.38
CA GLY A 31 -4.98 -11.25 10.17
C GLY A 31 -5.00 -12.51 9.29
N VAL A 32 -6.17 -12.95 8.82
CA VAL A 32 -6.32 -14.17 8.01
C VAL A 32 -6.08 -13.86 6.55
N VAL A 33 -5.10 -14.54 5.96
CA VAL A 33 -4.79 -14.45 4.52
C VAL A 33 -5.61 -15.48 3.75
N ARG A 34 -6.79 -15.08 3.24
CA ARG A 34 -7.69 -15.99 2.51
C ARG A 34 -7.28 -16.27 1.06
N TYR A 35 -6.56 -15.34 0.45
CA TYR A 35 -6.20 -15.42 -0.97
C TYR A 35 -4.73 -15.75 -1.16
N LYS A 36 -4.40 -16.36 -2.30
CA LYS A 36 -3.01 -16.64 -2.65
C LYS A 36 -2.22 -15.33 -2.73
N TRP A 37 -0.98 -15.37 -2.23
CA TRP A 37 -0.08 -14.22 -2.27
C TRP A 37 0.11 -13.65 -3.69
N SER A 38 0.14 -14.52 -4.71
CA SER A 38 0.22 -14.11 -6.12
C SER A 38 -0.94 -13.20 -6.58
N LEU A 39 -2.10 -13.29 -5.94
CA LEU A 39 -3.27 -12.44 -6.20
C LEU A 39 -3.28 -11.20 -5.31
N LEU A 40 -2.80 -11.32 -4.07
CA LEU A 40 -2.76 -10.22 -3.11
C LEU A 40 -1.64 -9.22 -3.41
N ARG A 41 -0.46 -9.70 -3.82
CA ARG A 41 0.73 -8.86 -4.02
C ARG A 41 0.46 -7.70 -4.99
N PRO A 42 -0.11 -7.90 -6.20
CA PRO A 42 -0.40 -6.79 -7.10
C PRO A 42 -1.36 -5.76 -6.50
N LEU A 43 -2.33 -6.21 -5.69
CA LEU A 43 -3.28 -5.33 -5.02
C LEU A 43 -2.59 -4.49 -3.91
N VAL A 44 -1.71 -5.11 -3.13
CA VAL A 44 -0.93 -4.45 -2.08
C VAL A 44 0.05 -3.43 -2.67
N GLU A 45 0.77 -3.80 -3.74
CA GLU A 45 1.66 -2.91 -4.48
C GLU A 45 0.89 -1.69 -5.01
N PHE A 46 -0.26 -1.92 -5.63
CA PHE A 46 -1.10 -0.84 -6.15
C PHE A 46 -1.61 0.08 -5.02
N ALA A 47 -2.11 -0.49 -3.92
CA ALA A 47 -2.59 0.29 -2.79
C ALA A 47 -1.46 1.16 -2.18
N MET A 48 -0.25 0.63 -2.04
CA MET A 48 0.92 1.40 -1.56
C MET A 48 1.24 2.57 -2.50
N GLU A 49 1.25 2.32 -3.80
CA GLU A 49 1.50 3.35 -4.80
C GLU A 49 0.46 4.48 -4.73
N GLN A 50 -0.82 4.14 -4.58
CA GLN A 50 -1.88 5.14 -4.42
C GLN A 50 -1.71 5.97 -3.13
N VAL A 51 -1.37 5.32 -2.02
CA VAL A 51 -1.11 6.00 -0.74
C VAL A 51 0.06 6.97 -0.88
N LEU A 52 1.20 6.51 -1.42
CA LEU A 52 2.38 7.37 -1.60
C LEU A 52 2.12 8.54 -2.55
N ARG A 53 1.44 8.31 -3.68
CA ARG A 53 1.04 9.38 -4.61
C ARG A 53 0.16 10.42 -3.92
N SER A 54 -0.79 9.98 -3.09
CA SER A 54 -1.67 10.89 -2.34
C SER A 54 -0.92 11.75 -1.32
N TYR A 55 0.16 11.23 -0.72
CA TYR A 55 1.02 12.01 0.17
C TYR A 55 1.84 13.06 -0.58
N CYS A 56 2.32 12.74 -1.78
CA CYS A 56 3.08 13.68 -2.60
C CYS A 56 2.22 14.83 -3.11
N THR A 57 0.99 14.56 -3.57
CA THR A 57 0.09 15.63 -4.00
C THR A 57 -0.31 16.57 -2.86
N GLN A 58 -0.43 16.06 -1.63
CA GLN A 58 -0.79 16.86 -0.45
C GLN A 58 0.39 17.59 0.18
N ALA A 59 1.62 17.14 -0.06
CA ALA A 59 2.82 17.84 0.41
C ALA A 59 3.01 19.19 -0.30
N ASP A 60 2.45 19.37 -1.50
CA ASP A 60 2.40 20.67 -2.19
C ASP A 60 1.41 21.66 -1.53
N ASP A 61 0.40 21.17 -0.80
CA ASP A 61 -0.61 22.00 -0.12
C ASP A 61 -0.23 22.38 1.34
N ASP A 62 0.73 21.68 1.96
CA ASP A 62 1.18 21.95 3.33
C ASP A 62 2.32 22.99 3.30
N VAL A 63 2.02 24.24 3.67
CA VAL A 63 2.99 25.35 3.84
C VAL A 63 3.87 25.07 5.08
N GLY A 64 4.66 24.01 5.01
CA GLY A 64 5.68 23.64 5.97
C GLY A 64 7.01 23.44 5.27
N PRO A 65 8.15 23.38 5.99
CA PRO A 65 9.40 22.97 5.38
C PRO A 65 9.15 21.64 4.66
N PRO A 66 9.62 21.48 3.41
CA PRO A 66 9.35 20.26 2.65
C PRO A 66 9.71 19.11 3.56
N ARG A 67 8.72 18.24 3.86
CA ARG A 67 8.99 16.97 4.52
C ARG A 67 9.80 16.22 3.49
N GLY A 68 11.12 16.47 3.54
CA GLY A 68 12.04 16.09 2.51
C GLY A 68 11.82 14.61 2.27
N ALA A 69 11.98 14.20 1.02
CA ALA A 69 12.46 12.87 0.74
C ALA A 69 13.47 12.53 1.84
N VAL A 70 13.06 11.72 2.83
CA VAL A 70 13.81 11.57 4.10
C VAL A 70 15.19 10.94 3.81
N TYR A 71 15.44 10.55 2.55
CA TYR A 71 16.68 10.03 2.01
C TYR A 71 17.05 10.54 0.60
N GLY A 72 16.45 11.63 0.10
CA GLY A 72 16.67 12.07 -1.31
C GLY A 72 16.06 11.12 -2.37
N GLU A 73 15.32 10.11 -1.93
CA GLU A 73 14.63 9.13 -2.78
C GLU A 73 13.30 9.71 -3.30
N SER A 74 13.06 9.60 -4.61
CA SER A 74 11.77 9.97 -5.23
C SER A 74 10.66 8.99 -4.85
N THR A 75 9.40 9.42 -4.96
CA THR A 75 8.22 8.57 -4.74
C THR A 75 8.28 7.31 -5.59
N THR A 76 8.69 7.45 -6.86
CA THR A 76 8.84 6.33 -7.79
C THR A 76 9.88 5.34 -7.30
N GLN A 77 11.06 5.80 -6.87
CA GLN A 77 12.09 4.91 -6.31
C GLN A 77 11.61 4.17 -5.06
N THR A 78 10.88 4.87 -4.17
CA THR A 78 10.29 4.26 -2.97
C THR A 78 9.29 3.16 -3.34
N VAL A 79 8.42 3.40 -4.33
CA VAL A 79 7.44 2.42 -4.83
C VAL A 79 8.14 1.21 -5.43
N GLU A 80 9.16 1.41 -6.28
CA GLU A 80 9.89 0.32 -6.93
C GLU A 80 10.64 -0.53 -5.91
N ARG A 81 11.36 0.09 -4.97
CA ARG A 81 12.01 -0.64 -3.87
C ARG A 81 11.01 -1.46 -3.04
N PHE A 82 9.83 -0.93 -2.78
CA PHE A 82 8.77 -1.65 -2.08
C PHE A 82 8.28 -2.86 -2.88
N LYS A 83 8.02 -2.70 -4.19
CA LYS A 83 7.64 -3.79 -5.10
C LYS A 83 8.72 -4.87 -5.15
N GLU A 84 9.98 -4.49 -5.26
CA GLU A 84 11.12 -5.41 -5.24
C GLU A 84 11.15 -6.22 -3.94
N LEU A 85 11.02 -5.58 -2.79
CA LEU A 85 10.97 -6.27 -1.50
C LEU A 85 9.79 -7.26 -1.42
N LEU A 86 8.61 -6.86 -1.88
CA LEU A 86 7.44 -7.76 -1.93
C LEU A 86 7.62 -8.94 -2.90
N ALA A 87 8.36 -8.76 -3.98
CA ALA A 87 8.63 -9.80 -4.96
C ALA A 87 9.49 -10.95 -4.41
N HIS A 88 10.33 -10.70 -3.40
CA HIS A 88 11.16 -11.74 -2.76
C HIS A 88 10.36 -12.71 -1.89
N PHE A 89 9.14 -12.36 -1.50
CA PHE A 89 8.29 -13.23 -0.68
C PHE A 89 7.54 -14.25 -1.55
N THR A 90 7.82 -15.54 -1.33
CA THR A 90 7.07 -16.65 -1.97
C THR A 90 5.63 -16.76 -1.45
N HIS A 91 5.42 -16.40 -0.19
CA HIS A 91 4.12 -16.38 0.49
C HIS A 91 3.89 -15.02 1.14
N SER A 92 2.66 -14.70 1.53
CA SER A 92 2.37 -13.44 2.24
C SER A 92 3.27 -13.30 3.47
N PRO A 93 3.94 -12.15 3.66
CA PRO A 93 4.74 -11.92 4.85
C PRO A 93 3.85 -11.92 6.11
N TRP A 94 4.41 -12.29 7.25
CA TRP A 94 3.70 -12.26 8.54
C TRP A 94 3.24 -10.84 8.93
N THR A 95 3.87 -9.81 8.36
CA THR A 95 3.51 -8.41 8.53
C THR A 95 2.36 -7.96 7.63
N LEU A 96 1.78 -8.83 6.78
CA LEU A 96 0.75 -8.45 5.81
C LEU A 96 -0.47 -7.81 6.48
N GLN A 97 -0.90 -8.31 7.64
CA GLN A 97 -1.99 -7.70 8.40
C GLN A 97 -1.69 -6.22 8.71
N ARG A 98 -0.53 -5.97 9.33
CA ARG A 98 -0.12 -4.61 9.71
C ARG A 98 0.08 -3.70 8.50
N LEU A 99 0.57 -4.26 7.41
CA LEU A 99 0.69 -3.56 6.14
C LEU A 99 -0.69 -3.17 5.59
N CYS A 100 -1.68 -4.06 5.60
CA CYS A 100 -3.04 -3.73 5.17
C CYS A 100 -3.68 -2.64 6.05
N GLU A 101 -3.47 -2.67 7.37
CA GLU A 101 -3.90 -1.60 8.27
C GLU A 101 -3.29 -0.24 7.88
N LEU A 102 -1.97 -0.20 7.64
CA LEU A 102 -1.25 0.98 7.17
C LEU A 102 -1.80 1.50 5.84
N LEU A 103 -2.08 0.61 4.89
CA LEU A 103 -2.56 1.00 3.56
C LEU A 103 -3.99 1.54 3.57
N LEU A 104 -4.84 1.06 4.49
CA LEU A 104 -6.23 1.49 4.58
C LEU A 104 -6.42 2.75 5.42
N GLU A 105 -5.62 2.91 6.47
CA GLU A 105 -5.71 4.02 7.42
C GLU A 105 -4.34 4.67 7.69
N PRO A 106 -3.63 5.14 6.65
CA PRO A 106 -2.24 5.54 6.77
C PRO A 106 -2.05 6.70 7.77
N ARG A 107 -3.00 7.64 7.84
CA ARG A 107 -2.93 8.82 8.74
C ARG A 107 -3.26 8.54 10.20
N LYS A 108 -4.11 7.55 10.52
CA LYS A 108 -4.47 7.25 11.92
C LYS A 108 -3.27 6.73 12.71
N GLN A 109 -2.31 6.11 12.02
CA GLN A 109 -1.12 5.54 12.66
C GLN A 109 0.00 6.57 12.88
N TYR A 110 0.12 7.60 12.02
CA TYR A 110 1.07 8.70 12.23
C TYR A 110 0.70 9.63 13.39
N GLY A 111 -0.57 9.68 13.81
CA GLY A 111 -0.98 10.44 15.00
C GLY A 111 -0.54 9.83 16.33
N GLN A 112 -0.18 8.54 16.36
CA GLN A 112 0.21 7.82 17.58
C GLN A 112 1.72 7.63 17.73
N LEU A 113 2.52 8.05 16.74
CA LEU A 113 3.97 8.13 16.88
C LEU A 113 4.31 9.38 17.71
N HIS A 114 4.20 9.26 19.04
CA HIS A 114 4.79 10.23 19.94
C HIS A 114 6.28 10.36 19.60
N LYS A 115 6.73 11.61 19.37
CA LYS A 115 8.14 11.95 19.27
C LYS A 115 8.83 11.52 20.57
N VAL A 116 9.74 10.55 20.48
CA VAL A 116 10.81 10.36 21.48
C VAL A 116 11.99 11.23 21.10
#